data_AF-A0A933B5I8-F1
#
_entry.id   AF-A0A933B5I8-F1
#
_cell.length_a   1.000
_cell.length_b   1.000
_cell.length_c   1.000
_cell.angle_alpha   90.00
_cell.angle_beta   90.00
_cell.angle_gamma   90.00
#
_symmetry.space_group_name_H-M   'P 1'
#
loop_
_entity.id
_entity.type
_entity.pdbx_description
1 polymer ?
#
loop_
_entity_poly.entity_id
_entity_poly.type
_entity_poly.pdbx_seq_one_letter_code
_entity_poly.pdbx_strand_id
1 'polypeptide(L)'
;MTKKQQFLSEHNRLSPRDLRSTLAVLSRFRTEKASLFKDEDWSIDKLRRPFILWLTSLPLEERELSDAEPESKRGWHDYGRPSPRQIT
;
A
#
# COMPACT_ATOMS: atom_id res chain seq x y z
N MET A 1 17.71 1.44 -15.38
CA MET A 1 16.39 1.66 -14.75
C MET A 1 15.35 1.00 -15.64
N THR A 2 14.49 0.12 -15.12
CA THR A 2 13.48 -0.57 -15.93
C THR A 2 12.32 0.37 -16.29
N LYS A 3 11.57 0.11 -17.38
CA LYS A 3 10.38 0.91 -17.75
C LYS A 3 9.35 0.99 -16.62
N LYS A 4 9.19 -0.12 -15.87
CA LYS A 4 8.35 -0.19 -14.68
C LYS A 4 8.80 0.79 -13.58
N GLN A 5 10.10 0.87 -13.31
CA GLN A 5 10.65 1.80 -12.32
C GLN A 5 10.49 3.25 -12.76
N GLN A 6 10.69 3.56 -14.05
CA GLN A 6 10.44 4.89 -14.59
C GLN A 6 8.97 5.30 -14.43
N PHE A 7 8.04 4.39 -14.76
CA PHE A 7 6.61 4.61 -14.53
C PHE A 7 6.31 4.89 -13.06
N LEU A 8 6.88 4.09 -12.15
CA LEU A 8 6.67 4.29 -10.72
C LEU A 8 7.16 5.68 -10.24
N SER A 9 8.38 6.05 -10.62
CA SER A 9 8.96 7.33 -10.24
C SER A 9 8.12 8.50 -10.75
N GLU A 10 7.67 8.44 -12.01
CA GLU A 10 6.87 9.51 -12.61
C GLU A 10 5.45 9.55 -12.03
N HIS A 11 4.81 8.39 -11.81
CA HIS A 11 3.52 8.31 -11.12
C HIS A 11 3.61 8.92 -9.71
N ASN A 12 4.62 8.55 -8.92
CA ASN A 12 4.79 9.05 -7.56
C ASN A 12 5.13 10.55 -7.52
N ARG A 13 5.84 11.07 -8.53
CA ARG A 13 6.12 12.50 -8.69
C ARG A 13 4.85 13.31 -8.97
N LEU A 14 3.96 12.77 -9.80
CA LEU A 14 2.72 13.44 -10.22
C LEU A 14 1.54 13.22 -9.27
N SER A 15 1.67 12.35 -8.27
CA SER A 15 0.58 11.93 -7.40
C SER A 15 0.73 12.50 -5.99
N PRO A 16 -0.39 12.82 -5.32
CA PRO A 16 -0.37 13.19 -3.90
C PRO A 16 0.15 12.02 -3.06
N ARG A 17 0.54 12.31 -1.82
CA ARG A 17 1.18 11.34 -0.91
C ARG A 17 0.37 10.04 -0.79
N ASP A 18 -0.94 10.14 -0.68
CA ASP A 18 -1.88 9.03 -0.44
C ASP A 18 -2.18 8.17 -1.70
N LEU A 19 -1.64 8.59 -2.84
CA LEU A 19 -1.70 7.87 -4.12
C LEU A 19 -0.32 7.45 -4.62
N ARG A 20 0.74 7.67 -3.83
CA ARG A 20 2.04 7.08 -4.11
C ARG A 20 1.94 5.57 -3.94
N SER A 21 2.71 4.87 -4.76
CA SER A 21 2.69 3.42 -4.83
C SER A 21 4.09 2.86 -4.61
N THR A 22 4.15 1.55 -4.43
CA THR A 22 5.37 0.75 -4.42
C THR A 22 5.48 -0.13 -5.67
N LEU A 23 6.65 -0.72 -5.87
CA LEU A 23 6.91 -1.72 -6.91
C LEU A 23 6.05 -2.99 -6.75
N ALA A 24 5.71 -3.36 -5.51
CA ALA A 24 4.87 -4.51 -5.19
C ALA A 24 3.43 -4.30 -5.65
N VAL A 25 2.85 -3.13 -5.35
CA VAL A 25 1.52 -2.74 -5.81
C VAL A 25 1.46 -2.67 -7.34
N LEU A 26 2.51 -2.17 -8.01
CA LEU A 26 2.60 -2.23 -9.47
C LEU A 26 2.70 -3.65 -10.03
N SER A 27 3.41 -4.56 -9.36
CA SER A 27 3.41 -5.98 -9.77
C SER A 27 2.01 -6.56 -9.71
N ARG A 28 1.29 -6.29 -8.61
CA ARG A 28 -0.08 -6.76 -8.41
C ARG A 28 -1.02 -6.22 -9.48
N PHE A 29 -0.95 -4.91 -9.77
CA PHE A 29 -1.71 -4.30 -10.85
C PHE A 29 -1.46 -4.98 -12.21
N ARG A 30 -0.20 -5.30 -12.55
CA ARG A 30 0.12 -6.01 -13.79
C ARG A 30 -0.49 -7.40 -13.84
N THR A 31 -0.51 -8.12 -12.73
CA THR A 31 -1.11 -9.46 -12.65
C THR A 31 -2.64 -9.39 -12.78
N GLU A 32 -3.29 -8.50 -12.02
CA GLU A 32 -4.76 -8.42 -12.00
C GLU A 32 -5.36 -7.79 -13.26
N LYS A 33 -4.65 -6.82 -13.85
CA LYS A 33 -5.10 -6.07 -15.02
C LYS A 33 -4.25 -6.38 -16.24
N ALA A 34 -3.77 -7.62 -16.37
CA ALA A 34 -2.90 -8.07 -17.45
C ALA A 34 -3.45 -7.72 -18.85
N SER A 35 -4.77 -7.73 -19.04
CA SER A 35 -5.43 -7.36 -20.30
C SER A 35 -5.25 -5.90 -20.73
N LEU A 36 -4.90 -5.00 -19.81
CA LEU A 36 -4.58 -3.60 -20.12
C LEU A 36 -3.17 -3.44 -20.72
N PHE A 37 -2.34 -4.46 -20.58
CA PHE A 37 -0.97 -4.47 -21.07
C PHE A 37 -0.94 -5.19 -22.41
N LYS A 38 -0.63 -4.44 -23.48
CA LYS A 38 -0.39 -5.06 -24.79
C LYS A 38 0.97 -5.77 -24.86
N ASP A 39 1.93 -5.40 -24.00
CA ASP A 39 3.29 -5.97 -23.85
C ASP A 39 3.92 -5.47 -22.52
N GLU A 40 5.23 -5.20 -22.49
CA GLU A 40 5.94 -4.48 -21.41
C GLU A 40 5.79 -2.94 -21.49
N ASP A 41 4.72 -2.44 -22.13
CA ASP A 41 4.48 -1.01 -22.32
C ASP A 41 3.98 -0.35 -21.02
N TRP A 42 4.90 0.15 -20.20
CA TRP A 42 4.62 0.95 -19.00
C TRP A 42 4.40 2.44 -19.32
N SER A 43 3.50 2.75 -20.26
CA SER A 43 3.21 4.12 -20.68
C SER A 43 2.42 4.90 -19.61
N ILE A 44 2.93 6.09 -19.23
CA ILE A 44 2.27 6.99 -18.27
C ILE A 44 0.91 7.45 -18.81
N ASP A 45 0.83 7.87 -20.08
CA ASP A 45 -0.41 8.40 -20.66
C ASP A 45 -1.54 7.38 -20.72
N LYS A 46 -1.19 6.10 -20.93
CA LYS A 46 -2.17 5.01 -21.07
C LYS A 46 -2.54 4.37 -19.73
N LEU A 47 -1.55 4.11 -18.87
CA LEU A 47 -1.75 3.28 -17.69
C LEU A 47 -1.99 4.06 -16.41
N ARG A 48 -1.58 5.33 -16.32
CA ARG A 48 -1.68 6.08 -15.06
C ARG A 48 -3.13 6.22 -14.59
N ARG A 49 -4.07 6.52 -15.50
CA ARG A 49 -5.49 6.64 -15.15
C ARG A 49 -6.09 5.30 -14.71
N PRO A 50 -5.98 4.21 -15.48
CA PRO A 50 -6.40 2.88 -15.01
C PRO A 50 -5.76 2.46 -13.69
N PHE A 51 -4.48 2.78 -13.50
CA PHE A 51 -3.74 2.47 -12.28
C PHE A 51 -4.29 3.23 -11.07
N ILE A 52 -4.54 4.53 -11.19
CA ILE A 52 -5.14 5.34 -10.12
C ILE A 52 -6.55 4.80 -9.79
N LEU A 53 -7.37 4.54 -10.80
CA LEU A 53 -8.73 4.02 -10.60
C LEU A 53 -8.70 2.69 -9.82
N TRP A 54 -7.83 1.77 -10.24
CA TRP A 54 -7.64 0.50 -9.55
C TRP A 54 -7.10 0.70 -8.13
N LEU A 55 -6.09 1.55 -7.95
CA LEU A 55 -5.50 1.85 -6.64
C LEU A 55 -6.54 2.44 -5.68
N THR A 56 -7.42 3.32 -6.16
CA THR A 56 -8.50 3.91 -5.35
C THR A 56 -9.63 2.94 -5.04
N SER A 57 -9.75 1.85 -5.79
CA SER A 57 -10.74 0.80 -5.53
C SER A 57 -10.29 -0.21 -4.47
N LEU A 58 -9.00 -0.24 -4.14
CA LEU A 58 -8.47 -1.11 -3.09
C LEU A 58 -8.82 -0.57 -1.69
N PRO A 59 -9.07 -1.45 -0.71
CA PRO A 59 -9.10 -1.08 0.70
C PRO A 59 -7.82 -0.34 1.11
N LEU A 60 -7.93 0.58 2.08
CA LEU A 60 -6.80 1.38 2.56
C LEU A 60 -5.64 0.48 3.03
N GLU A 61 -5.94 -0.63 3.71
CA GLU A 61 -4.94 -1.58 4.20
C GLU A 61 -4.13 -2.23 3.07
N GLU A 62 -4.72 -2.38 1.89
CA GLU A 62 -4.06 -2.99 0.72
C GLU A 62 -3.22 -1.99 -0.09
N ARG A 63 -3.40 -0.68 0.18
CA ARG A 63 -2.67 0.41 -0.46
C ARG A 63 -1.37 0.72 0.27
N GLU A 64 -1.35 0.52 1.58
CA GLU A 64 -0.20 0.74 2.47
C GLU A 64 0.74 -0.47 2.58
N LEU A 65 1.09 -1.10 1.45
CA LEU A 65 2.16 -2.12 1.41
C LEU A 65 3.58 -1.53 1.61
N SER A 66 3.68 -0.37 2.26
CA SER A 66 4.92 0.29 2.65
C SER A 66 4.71 0.97 4.01
N ASP A 67 5.43 0.44 5.00
CA ASP A 67 5.75 1.08 6.29
C ASP A 67 4.76 0.94 7.46
N ALA A 68 3.76 0.06 7.39
CA ALA A 68 3.04 -0.35 8.59
C ALA A 68 3.82 -1.47 9.32
N GLU A 69 4.48 -1.12 10.43
CA GLU A 69 4.76 -2.06 11.52
C GLU A 69 3.43 -2.75 11.87
N PRO A 70 3.38 -4.09 12.00
CA PRO A 70 2.14 -4.75 12.35
C PRO A 70 1.64 -4.14 13.66
N GLU A 71 0.44 -3.58 13.65
CA GLU A 71 -0.28 -3.13 14.85
C GLU A 71 -0.71 -4.36 15.68
N SER A 72 0.25 -5.21 16.02
CA SER A 72 0.19 -6.21 17.09
C SER A 72 0.61 -5.53 18.40
N LYS A 73 -0.01 -4.38 18.69
CA LYS A 73 0.00 -3.73 20.01
C LYS A 73 -1.40 -3.20 20.33
N ARG A 74 -2.40 -4.06 20.15
CA ARG A 74 -3.67 -3.97 20.89
C ARG A 74 -3.85 -5.22 21.77
N GLY A 75 -2.86 -5.45 22.64
CA GLY A 75 -3.04 -6.20 23.87
C GLY A 75 -3.18 -5.17 25.00
N TRP A 76 -4.38 -5.08 25.54
CA TRP A 76 -4.84 -4.13 26.53
C TRP A 76 -3.83 -3.80 27.63
N HIS A 77 -3.72 -2.50 27.93
CA HIS A 77 -3.33 -2.02 29.24
C HIS A 77 -4.23 -2.67 30.30
N ASP A 78 -3.75 -3.72 30.98
CA ASP A 78 -4.29 -4.11 32.28
C ASP A 78 -3.61 -3.22 33.33
N TYR A 79 -4.26 -2.08 33.58
CA TYR A 79 -3.94 -1.22 34.70
C TYR A 79 -4.13 -2.00 36.00
N GLY A 80 -3.02 -2.29 36.68
CA GLY A 80 -2.94 -2.32 38.13
C GLY A 80 -3.89 -3.28 38.84
N ARG A 81 -3.50 -4.56 38.96
CA ARG A 81 -3.93 -5.40 40.08
C ARG A 81 -3.34 -4.86 41.38
N PRO A 82 -4.10 -4.33 42.34
CA PRO A 82 -3.57 -4.07 43.67
C PRO A 82 -3.40 -5.42 44.39
N SER A 83 -2.23 -5.61 45.01
CA SER A 83 -2.01 -6.69 45.98
C SER A 83 -3.12 -6.68 47.05
N PRO A 84 -3.75 -7.82 47.35
CA PRO A 84 -4.53 -7.95 48.57
C PRO A 84 -3.59 -7.81 49.76
N ARG A 85 -3.65 -6.67 50.44
CA ARG A 85 -3.07 -6.51 51.77
C ARG A 85 -3.73 -7.52 52.70
N GLN A 86 -2.88 -8.22 53.45
CA GLN A 86 -3.23 -9.00 54.63
C GLN A 86 -4.16 -8.20 55.54
N ILE A 87 -5.28 -8.81 55.95
CA ILE A 87 -6.12 -8.33 57.05
C ILE A 87 -6.39 -9.52 57.96
N THR A 88 -5.86 -9.37 59.18
CA THR A 88 -6.12 -10.05 60.46
C THR A 88 -5.73 -11.51 60.59
#